data_AF-A0A6H1PRX7-F1
#
_entry.id   AF-A0A6H1PRX7-F1
#
_cell.length_a   1.000
_cell.length_b   1.000
_cell.length_c   1.000
_cell.angle_alpha   90.00
_cell.angle_beta   90.00
_cell.angle_gamma   90.00
#
_symmetry.space_group_name_H-M   'P 1'
#
loop_
_entity.id
_entity.type
_entity.pdbx_description
1 polymer ?
#
loop_
_entity_poly.entity_id
_entity_poly.type
_entity_poly.pdbx_seq_one_letter_code
_entity_poly.pdbx_strand_id
1 'polypeptide(L)'
;MQLHQQKGMISLSPPTICNSAEKTTRTPIPVTNSTQDSQLHNGLKKTLHDALTAKIQLTSFEAKFLSDMQSKHDLNDSFTWLTQKQRATLEKILAKYGRF
;
A
#
# COMPACT_ATOMS: atom_id res chain seq x y z
N MET A 1 42.23 40.38 -25.87
CA MET A 1 41.46 39.96 -24.68
C MET A 1 39.99 39.98 -25.06
N GLN A 2 39.40 38.81 -25.32
CA GLN A 2 38.03 38.65 -25.81
C GLN A 2 37.00 38.73 -24.67
N LEU A 3 35.90 39.41 -24.96
CA LEU A 3 34.70 39.58 -24.14
C LEU A 3 33.79 38.35 -24.26
N HIS A 4 33.27 37.84 -23.14
CA HIS A 4 31.99 37.15 -23.15
C HIS A 4 31.22 37.38 -21.84
N GLN A 5 30.11 38.10 -21.95
CA GLN A 5 29.09 38.22 -20.92
C GLN A 5 28.14 37.02 -21.04
N GLN A 6 28.18 36.08 -20.10
CA GLN A 6 27.14 35.05 -20.00
C GLN A 6 26.02 35.58 -19.10
N LYS A 7 24.97 36.11 -19.74
CA LYS A 7 23.65 36.30 -19.13
C LYS A 7 23.10 34.92 -18.72
N GLY A 8 23.09 34.63 -17.42
CA GLY A 8 22.32 33.52 -16.87
C GLY A 8 20.85 33.92 -16.78
N MET A 9 20.05 33.49 -17.76
CA MET A 9 18.60 33.65 -17.71
C MET A 9 18.05 32.84 -16.53
N ILE A 10 17.27 33.50 -15.67
CA ILE A 10 16.37 32.86 -14.71
C ILE A 10 15.32 32.08 -15.52
N SER A 11 15.54 30.77 -15.66
CA SER A 11 14.53 29.86 -16.20
C SER A 11 13.49 29.60 -15.11
N LEU A 12 12.44 30.41 -15.10
CA LEU A 12 11.18 30.05 -14.44
C LEU A 12 10.55 28.92 -15.27
N SER A 13 10.95 27.70 -14.97
CA SER A 13 10.27 26.51 -15.47
C SER A 13 8.84 26.48 -14.91
N PRO A 14 7.83 26.10 -15.72
CA PRO A 14 6.41 26.22 -15.37
C PRO A 14 6.04 25.42 -14.11
N PRO A 15 5.00 25.82 -13.34
CA PRO A 15 4.48 25.01 -12.26
C PRO A 15 4.02 23.68 -12.84
N THR A 16 4.72 22.62 -12.46
CA THR A 16 4.31 21.27 -12.80
C THR A 16 3.13 20.93 -11.89
N ILE A 17 1.90 21.22 -12.34
CA ILE A 17 0.77 20.39 -11.94
C ILE A 17 0.91 19.09 -12.74
N CYS A 18 1.45 18.05 -12.10
CA CYS A 18 1.26 16.69 -12.55
C CYS A 18 0.46 15.95 -11.48
N ASN A 19 -0.85 16.00 -11.63
CA ASN A 19 -1.73 14.97 -11.12
C ASN A 19 -1.52 13.76 -12.03
N SER A 20 -0.79 12.75 -11.57
CA SER A 20 -0.70 11.48 -12.30
C SER A 20 -0.80 10.32 -11.34
N ALA A 21 -1.85 9.55 -11.55
CA ALA A 21 -2.24 8.38 -10.83
C ALA A 21 -1.11 7.33 -10.74
N GLU A 22 -1.05 6.70 -9.56
CA GLU A 22 -0.87 5.26 -9.37
C GLU A 22 -0.09 4.54 -10.47
N LYS A 23 1.20 4.28 -10.25
CA LYS A 23 1.91 3.20 -10.95
C LYS A 23 3.06 2.64 -10.11
N THR A 24 2.73 1.56 -9.41
CA THR A 24 3.60 0.46 -9.00
C THR A 24 4.88 0.37 -9.83
N THR A 25 6.00 0.84 -9.28
CA THR A 25 7.32 0.63 -9.90
C THR A 25 7.95 -0.61 -9.27
N ARG A 26 7.99 -1.64 -10.10
CA ARG A 26 8.55 -2.96 -9.92
C ARG A 26 10.08 -2.89 -9.85
N THR A 27 10.66 -3.19 -8.69
CA THR A 27 12.06 -3.64 -8.59
C THR A 27 12.04 -5.15 -8.27
N PRO A 28 12.62 -6.02 -9.12
CA PRO A 28 12.77 -7.43 -8.80
C PRO A 28 13.96 -7.61 -7.86
N ILE A 29 13.66 -7.74 -6.56
CA ILE A 29 14.60 -8.11 -5.48
C ILE A 29 14.04 -9.37 -4.79
N PRO A 30 14.91 -10.21 -4.19
CA PRO A 30 14.87 -11.67 -4.30
C PRO A 30 13.62 -12.33 -3.72
N VAL A 31 13.25 -13.44 -4.37
CA VAL A 31 12.13 -14.35 -4.08
C VAL A 31 12.25 -15.01 -2.71
N THR A 32 11.91 -14.31 -1.63
CA THR A 32 11.73 -14.93 -0.31
C THR A 32 10.55 -14.27 0.42
N ASN A 33 9.36 -14.84 0.26
CA ASN A 33 8.18 -14.72 1.14
C ASN A 33 7.59 -13.31 1.44
N SER A 34 8.28 -12.22 1.10
CA SER A 34 7.93 -10.83 1.45
C SER A 34 6.84 -10.25 0.55
N THR A 35 6.72 -10.75 -0.69
CA THR A 35 5.72 -10.27 -1.66
C THR A 35 4.29 -10.60 -1.20
N GLN A 36 4.06 -11.78 -0.63
CA GLN A 36 2.72 -12.18 -0.19
C GLN A 36 2.33 -11.46 1.11
N ASP A 37 3.28 -11.23 2.02
CA ASP A 37 3.06 -10.43 3.25
C ASP A 37 2.66 -8.99 2.89
N SER A 38 3.42 -8.37 1.99
CA SER A 38 3.16 -7.01 1.51
C SER A 38 1.79 -6.89 0.83
N GLN A 39 1.39 -7.89 0.04
CA GLN A 39 0.07 -7.94 -0.60
C GLN A 39 -1.06 -8.06 0.43
N LEU A 40 -0.91 -8.96 1.41
CA LEU A 40 -1.88 -9.13 2.49
C LEU A 40 -2.03 -7.84 3.31
N HIS A 41 -0.92 -7.19 3.64
CA HIS A 41 -0.90 -5.96 4.42
C HIS A 41 -1.55 -4.81 3.65
N ASN A 42 -1.23 -4.65 2.36
CA ASN A 42 -1.84 -3.63 1.52
C ASN A 42 -3.36 -3.87 1.35
N GLY A 43 -3.77 -5.12 1.09
CA GLY A 43 -5.18 -5.48 1.00
C GLY A 43 -5.93 -5.23 2.30
N LEU A 44 -5.32 -5.55 3.44
CA LEU A 44 -5.83 -5.30 4.78
C LEU A 44 -6.06 -3.80 5.02
N LYS A 45 -5.02 -2.98 4.83
CA LYS A 45 -5.10 -1.51 4.98
C LYS A 45 -6.16 -0.90 4.07
N LYS A 46 -6.22 -1.33 2.81
CA LYS A 46 -7.21 -0.85 1.85
C LYS A 46 -8.64 -1.24 2.24
N THR A 47 -8.85 -2.46 2.73
CA THR A 47 -10.16 -2.92 3.19
C THR A 47 -10.63 -2.14 4.41
N LEU A 48 -9.75 -1.91 5.40
CA LEU A 48 -10.07 -1.09 6.56
C LEU A 48 -10.36 0.36 6.18
N HIS A 49 -9.54 0.96 5.31
CA HIS A 49 -9.75 2.34 4.82
C HIS A 49 -11.09 2.50 4.08
N ASP A 50 -11.44 1.55 3.23
CA ASP A 50 -12.71 1.61 2.50
C ASP A 50 -13.93 1.30 3.38
N ALA A 51 -13.75 0.54 4.47
CA ALA A 51 -14.78 0.41 5.49
C ALA A 51 -14.98 1.73 6.25
N LEU A 52 -13.89 2.42 6.59
CA LEU A 52 -13.94 3.75 7.23
C LEU A 52 -14.56 4.82 6.31
N THR A 53 -14.29 4.75 5.01
CA THR A 53 -14.91 5.65 4.02
C THR A 53 -16.29 5.18 3.53
N ALA A 54 -16.89 4.21 4.24
CA ALA A 54 -18.21 3.64 3.97
C ALA A 54 -18.42 3.08 2.55
N LYS A 55 -17.34 2.80 1.81
CA LYS A 55 -17.41 2.16 0.48
C LYS A 55 -17.76 0.68 0.57
N ILE A 56 -17.43 0.05 1.69
CA ILE A 56 -17.80 -1.34 1.99
C ILE A 56 -18.37 -1.43 3.41
N GLN A 57 -19.24 -2.41 3.62
CA GLN A 57 -19.68 -2.77 4.96
C GLN A 57 -18.99 -4.07 5.38
N LEU A 58 -18.24 -3.97 6.48
CA LEU A 58 -17.66 -5.12 7.17
C LEU A 58 -18.64 -5.61 8.23
N THR A 59 -18.74 -6.93 8.40
CA THR A 59 -19.40 -7.47 9.60
C THR A 59 -18.59 -7.15 10.85
N SER A 60 -19.24 -7.19 12.01
CA SER A 60 -18.56 -6.98 13.31
C SER A 60 -17.41 -7.97 13.54
N PHE A 61 -17.51 -9.18 13.00
CA PHE A 61 -16.42 -10.17 13.03
C PHE A 61 -15.27 -9.75 12.13
N GLU A 62 -15.53 -9.42 10.86
CA GLU A 62 -14.47 -9.02 9.91
C GLU A 62 -13.74 -7.77 10.37
N ALA A 63 -14.47 -6.75 10.86
CA ALA A 63 -13.87 -5.53 11.37
C ALA A 63 -12.91 -5.80 12.56
N LYS A 64 -13.36 -6.59 13.54
CA LYS A 64 -12.52 -6.97 14.69
C LYS A 64 -11.32 -7.82 14.28
N PHE A 65 -11.54 -8.78 13.37
CA PHE A 65 -10.48 -9.64 12.87
C PHE A 65 -9.40 -8.82 12.14
N LEU A 66 -9.80 -7.99 11.17
CA LEU A 66 -8.88 -7.16 10.41
C LEU A 66 -8.13 -6.15 11.32
N SER A 67 -8.81 -5.57 12.30
CA SER A 67 -8.17 -4.69 13.28
C SER A 67 -7.13 -5.42 14.15
N ASP A 68 -7.39 -6.66 14.57
CA ASP A 68 -6.42 -7.48 15.32
C ASP A 68 -5.20 -7.82 14.44
N MET A 69 -5.44 -8.20 13.18
CA MET A 69 -4.36 -8.49 12.23
C MET A 69 -3.48 -7.26 11.97
N GLN A 70 -4.10 -6.08 11.83
CA GLN A 70 -3.37 -4.84 11.58
C GLN A 70 -2.53 -4.44 12.80
N SER A 71 -3.11 -4.49 13.99
CA SER A 71 -2.42 -4.15 15.25
C SER A 71 -1.20 -5.04 15.48
N LYS A 72 -1.33 -6.35 15.26
CA LYS A 72 -0.20 -7.29 15.40
C LYS A 72 0.84 -7.16 14.30
N HIS A 73 0.43 -6.83 13.08
CA HIS A 73 1.38 -6.53 12.00
C HIS A 73 2.21 -5.29 12.32
N ASP A 74 1.59 -4.22 12.85
CA ASP A 74 2.31 -2.99 13.27
C ASP A 74 3.39 -3.27 14.33
N LEU A 75 3.17 -4.27 15.19
CA LEU A 75 4.14 -4.69 16.22
C LEU A 75 5.25 -5.61 15.71
N ASN A 76 4.97 -6.49 14.75
CA ASN A 76 5.89 -7.55 14.32
C ASN A 76 6.48 -7.32 12.92
N ASP A 77 5.98 -6.32 12.19
CA ASP A 77 6.27 -6.00 10.79
C ASP A 77 6.08 -7.17 9.81
N SER A 78 5.35 -8.23 10.23
CA SER A 78 5.12 -9.42 9.42
C SER A 78 3.93 -10.25 9.92
N PHE A 79 3.41 -11.11 9.05
CA PHE A 79 2.37 -12.12 9.29
C PHE A 79 2.91 -13.53 9.58
N THR A 80 4.18 -13.69 9.93
CA THR A 80 4.77 -15.00 10.30
C THR A 80 4.07 -15.67 11.49
N TRP A 81 3.40 -14.89 12.34
CA TRP A 81 2.61 -15.37 13.47
C TRP A 81 1.21 -15.89 13.08
N LEU A 82 0.77 -15.69 11.83
CA LEU A 82 -0.51 -16.18 11.38
C LEU A 82 -0.49 -17.70 11.24
N THR A 83 -1.46 -18.35 11.87
CA THR A 83 -1.78 -19.75 11.54
C THR A 83 -2.33 -19.84 10.11
N GLN A 84 -2.19 -21.00 9.46
CA GLN A 84 -2.71 -21.23 8.11
C GLN A 84 -4.22 -20.95 8.02
N LYS A 85 -4.99 -21.26 9.07
CA LYS A 85 -6.44 -20.96 9.14
C LYS A 85 -6.71 -19.45 9.18
N GLN A 86 -5.94 -18.69 9.96
CA GLN A 86 -6.08 -17.24 10.02
C GLN A 86 -5.67 -16.60 8.69
N ARG A 87 -4.58 -17.07 8.07
CA ARG A 87 -4.15 -16.60 6.76
C ARG A 87 -5.21 -16.85 5.68
N ALA A 88 -5.77 -18.05 5.61
CA ALA A 88 -6.85 -18.36 4.67
C ALA A 88 -8.11 -17.52 4.95
N THR A 89 -8.40 -17.21 6.23
CA THR A 89 -9.51 -16.32 6.61
C THR A 89 -9.25 -14.89 6.13
N LEU A 90 -8.04 -14.37 6.34
CA LEU A 90 -7.63 -13.06 5.85
C LEU A 90 -7.75 -12.98 4.33
N GLU A 91 -7.16 -13.93 3.60
CA GLU A 91 -7.24 -14.02 2.13
C GLU A 91 -8.70 -14.07 1.65
N LYS A 92 -9.56 -14.86 2.29
CA LYS A 92 -10.98 -14.94 1.94
C LYS A 92 -11.71 -13.61 2.13
N ILE A 93 -11.42 -12.88 3.22
CA ILE A 93 -12.01 -11.56 3.46
C ILE A 93 -11.52 -10.58 2.39
N LEU A 94 -10.21 -10.54 2.11
CA LEU A 94 -9.65 -9.64 1.08
C LEU A 94 -10.21 -9.94 -0.32
N ALA A 95 -10.33 -11.21 -0.68
CA ALA A 95 -10.92 -11.64 -1.95
C ALA A 95 -12.40 -11.26 -2.07
N LYS A 96 -13.19 -11.40 -0.98
CA LYS A 96 -14.60 -10.99 -0.94
C LYS A 96 -14.81 -9.53 -1.32
N TYR A 97 -13.85 -8.67 -0.99
CA TYR A 97 -13.90 -7.24 -1.28
C TYR A 97 -13.03 -6.85 -2.51
N GLY A 98 -12.46 -7.79 -3.26
CA GLY A 98 -11.67 -7.48 -4.47
C GLY A 98 -10.33 -6.81 -4.18
N ARG A 99 -9.70 -7.12 -3.03
CA ARG A 99 -8.35 -6.65 -2.65
C ARG A 99 -7.26 -7.70 -2.91
N PHE A 100 -7.57 -8.77 -3.65
CA PHE A 100 -6.68 -9.88 -3.98
C PHE A 100 -6.82 -10.29 -5.44
#